data_AF-A0A498LWY5-F1
#
_entry.id   AF-A0A498LWY5-F1
#
_cell.length_a   1.000
_cell.length_b   1.000
_cell.length_c   1.000
_cell.angle_alpha   90.00
_cell.angle_beta   90.00
_cell.angle_gamma   90.00
#
_symmetry.space_group_name_H-M   'P 1'
#
loop_
_entity.id
_entity.type
_entity.pdbx_description
1 polymer ?
#
loop_
_entity_poly.entity_id
_entity_poly.type
_entity_poly.pdbx_seq_one_letter_code
_entity_poly.pdbx_strand_id
1 'polypeptide(L)'
;MDAVQRHRSMYKGTTPPWKETYRKVYTAQPEFDELSAFEEIQQELIAQELLILEEYNNSMRYEEQYIDSVLEGMEASGQIICPVCHANNLTVNSHFTSCPCGLYVNTIGRNVTPEVLQNLLEQRVTEHMEDCLHNPTFSMAFNTDGSPNLMISCKVCDYLSVVL
;
A
#
# COMPACT_ATOMS: atom_id res chain seq x y z
N MET A 1 -76.86 47.49 21.10
CA MET A 1 -75.45 47.02 21.21
C MET A 1 -75.32 46.15 22.46
N ASP A 2 -75.11 44.85 22.22
CA ASP A 2 -75.16 43.75 23.20
C ASP A 2 -74.24 43.95 24.42
N ALA A 3 -74.77 43.66 25.61
CA ALA A 3 -74.03 43.74 26.88
C ALA A 3 -72.80 42.82 26.89
N VAL A 4 -72.89 41.69 26.18
CA VAL A 4 -71.79 40.73 26.00
C VAL A 4 -70.63 41.34 25.20
N GLN A 5 -70.93 42.20 24.21
CA GLN A 5 -69.92 42.84 23.38
C GLN A 5 -69.14 43.91 24.16
N ARG A 6 -69.82 44.67 25.04
CA ARG A 6 -69.20 45.61 25.97
C ARG A 6 -68.34 44.93 27.04
N HIS A 7 -68.78 43.79 27.55
CA HIS A 7 -68.00 43.00 28.51
C HIS A 7 -66.74 42.41 27.83
N ARG A 8 -66.86 41.91 26.60
CA ARG A 8 -65.71 41.40 25.82
C ARG A 8 -64.69 42.48 25.44
N SER A 9 -65.12 43.73 25.21
CA SER A 9 -64.19 44.83 24.87
C SER A 9 -63.38 45.33 26.08
N MET A 10 -63.86 45.10 27.31
CA MET A 10 -63.12 45.50 28.53
C MET A 10 -61.89 44.62 28.79
N TYR A 11 -61.91 43.36 28.37
CA TYR A 11 -60.82 42.40 28.63
C TYR A 11 -59.97 42.05 27.41
N LYS A 12 -60.38 42.44 26.20
CA LYS A 12 -59.52 42.36 25.01
C LYS A 12 -58.69 43.63 24.92
N GLY A 13 -57.66 43.71 25.78
CA GLY A 13 -56.63 44.73 25.67
C GLY A 13 -55.99 44.71 24.29
N THR A 14 -55.70 45.90 23.75
CA THR A 14 -54.92 46.07 22.54
C THR A 14 -53.66 45.22 22.63
N THR A 15 -53.29 44.56 21.53
CA THR A 15 -52.07 43.74 21.49
C THR A 15 -50.92 44.56 22.06
N PRO A 16 -50.29 44.12 23.15
CA PRO A 16 -49.29 44.94 23.82
C PRO A 16 -48.15 45.27 22.85
N PRO A 17 -47.59 46.50 22.90
CA PRO A 17 -46.54 46.92 21.97
C PRO A 17 -45.35 45.95 21.93
N TRP A 18 -45.01 45.37 23.10
CA TRP A 18 -43.93 44.39 23.24
C TRP A 18 -44.15 43.12 22.42
N LYS A 19 -45.39 42.75 22.09
CA LYS A 19 -45.67 41.54 21.29
C LYS A 19 -45.17 41.66 19.86
N GLU A 20 -45.25 42.87 19.29
CA GLU A 20 -44.66 43.18 17.98
C GLU A 20 -43.15 43.34 18.07
N THR A 21 -42.64 43.91 19.16
CA THR A 21 -41.20 44.01 19.43
C THR A 21 -40.56 42.63 19.53
N TYR A 22 -41.13 41.71 20.31
CA TYR A 22 -40.67 40.32 20.42
C TYR A 22 -40.74 39.57 19.10
N ARG A 23 -41.82 39.75 18.32
CA ARG A 23 -41.92 39.16 16.97
C ARG A 23 -40.82 39.70 16.05
N LYS A 24 -40.59 41.02 16.03
CA LYS A 24 -39.52 41.63 15.22
C LYS A 24 -38.13 41.15 15.62
N VAL A 25 -37.86 41.02 16.91
CA VAL A 25 -36.59 40.50 17.44
C VAL A 25 -36.38 39.04 17.03
N TYR A 26 -37.41 38.19 17.13
CA TYR A 26 -37.34 36.80 16.68
C TYR A 26 -37.19 36.67 15.15
N THR A 27 -37.94 37.44 14.37
CA THR A 27 -37.81 37.45 12.90
C THR A 27 -36.53 38.11 12.39
N ALA A 28 -35.83 38.85 13.25
CA ALA A 28 -34.53 39.46 12.97
C ALA A 28 -33.37 38.63 13.55
N GLN A 29 -33.64 37.47 14.17
CA GLN A 29 -32.56 36.54 14.48
C GLN A 29 -31.91 36.10 13.16
N PRO A 30 -30.60 36.28 13.02
CA PRO A 30 -29.90 35.96 11.79
C PRO A 30 -29.65 34.44 11.75
N GLU A 31 -30.72 33.64 11.62
CA GLU A 31 -30.61 32.19 11.37
C GLU A 31 -29.80 31.91 10.09
N PHE A 32 -29.66 32.92 9.21
CA PHE A 32 -28.82 32.90 8.01
C PHE A 32 -27.32 33.05 8.29
N ASP A 33 -26.91 33.62 9.44
CA ASP A 33 -25.50 33.88 9.78
C ASP A 33 -24.86 32.67 10.47
N GLU A 34 -25.59 32.00 11.36
CA GLU A 34 -25.11 30.77 12.02
C GLU A 34 -24.92 29.61 11.03
N LEU A 35 -25.87 29.43 10.10
CA LEU A 35 -25.76 28.37 9.07
C LEU A 35 -24.58 28.60 8.12
N SER A 36 -24.31 29.84 7.73
CA SER A 36 -23.13 30.17 6.92
C SER A 36 -21.82 29.96 7.68
N ALA A 37 -21.77 30.29 8.97
CA ALA A 37 -20.60 30.00 9.80
C ALA A 37 -20.32 28.50 9.92
N PHE A 38 -21.36 27.67 10.07
CA PHE A 38 -21.19 26.20 10.07
C PHE A 38 -20.72 25.67 8.72
N GLU A 39 -21.23 26.19 7.61
CA GLU A 39 -20.79 25.80 6.26
C GLU A 39 -19.31 26.17 6.03
N GLU A 40 -18.88 27.36 6.45
CA GLU A 40 -17.47 27.78 6.37
C GLU A 40 -16.55 26.85 7.17
N ILE A 41 -16.92 26.51 8.41
CA ILE A 41 -16.17 25.58 9.25
C ILE A 41 -16.08 24.20 8.59
N GLN A 42 -17.17 23.71 8.00
CA GLN A 42 -17.17 22.42 7.30
C GLN A 42 -16.24 22.44 6.08
N GLN A 43 -16.27 23.52 5.29
CA GLN A 43 -15.37 23.66 4.14
C GLN A 43 -13.91 23.73 4.57
N GLU A 44 -13.59 24.44 5.66
CA GLU A 44 -12.24 24.51 6.21
C GLU A 44 -11.74 23.12 6.67
N LEU A 45 -12.58 22.38 7.40
CA LEU A 45 -12.26 21.02 7.85
C LEU A 45 -12.00 20.07 6.67
N ILE A 46 -12.85 20.11 5.64
CA ILE A 46 -12.66 19.30 4.43
C ILE A 46 -11.36 19.69 3.72
N ALA A 47 -11.07 20.99 3.63
CA ALA A 47 -9.84 21.46 3.02
C ALA A 47 -8.60 20.99 3.80
N GLN A 48 -8.66 21.01 5.13
CA GLN A 48 -7.58 20.50 5.98
C GLN A 48 -7.39 18.98 5.84
N GLU A 49 -8.47 18.21 5.79
CA GLU A 49 -8.40 16.76 5.55
C GLU A 49 -7.75 16.44 4.19
N LEU A 50 -8.11 17.17 3.14
CA LEU A 50 -7.52 17.02 1.82
C LEU A 50 -6.02 17.35 1.80
N LEU A 51 -5.60 18.40 2.51
CA LEU A 51 -4.19 18.76 2.65
C LEU A 51 -3.39 17.67 3.39
N ILE A 52 -3.96 17.08 4.45
CA ILE A 52 -3.34 15.97 5.17
C ILE A 52 -3.15 14.76 4.24
N LEU A 53 -4.17 14.43 3.44
CA LEU A 53 -4.08 13.34 2.47
C LEU A 53 -3.06 13.63 1.36
N GLU A 54 -2.99 14.87 0.88
CA GLU A 54 -2.01 15.31 -0.11
C GLU A 54 -0.58 15.18 0.44
N GLU A 55 -0.33 15.67 1.65
CA GLU A 55 0.97 15.56 2.33
C GLU A 55 1.38 14.09 2.51
N TYR A 56 0.46 13.24 2.98
CA TYR A 56 0.70 11.81 3.13
C TYR A 56 1.05 11.15 1.79
N ASN A 57 0.26 11.40 0.75
CA ASN A 57 0.51 10.85 -0.58
C ASN A 57 1.85 11.33 -1.15
N ASN A 58 2.23 12.58 -0.89
CA ASN A 58 3.53 13.11 -1.29
C ASN A 58 4.67 12.41 -0.54
N SER A 59 4.54 12.20 0.77
CA SER A 59 5.51 11.43 1.57
C SER A 59 5.66 10.00 1.04
N MET A 60 4.55 9.32 0.77
CA MET A 60 4.55 7.97 0.19
C MET A 60 5.27 7.92 -1.15
N ARG A 61 5.05 8.90 -2.02
CA ARG A 61 5.75 9.00 -3.30
C ARG A 61 7.26 9.19 -3.13
N TYR A 62 7.69 9.97 -2.15
CA TYR A 62 9.13 10.12 -1.89
C TYR A 62 9.76 8.84 -1.36
N GLU A 63 9.05 8.09 -0.51
CA GLU A 63 9.51 6.78 -0.03
C GLU A 63 9.60 5.76 -1.16
N GLU A 64 8.60 5.72 -2.05
CA GLU A 64 8.59 4.89 -3.24
C GLU A 64 9.78 5.22 -4.15
N GLN A 65 9.99 6.51 -4.46
CA GLN A 65 11.14 6.96 -5.27
C GLN A 65 12.49 6.63 -4.62
N TYR A 66 12.58 6.68 -3.29
CA TYR A 66 13.78 6.29 -2.58
C TYR A 66 14.05 4.79 -2.75
N ILE A 67 13.04 3.94 -2.57
CA ILE A 67 13.16 2.48 -2.77
C ILE A 67 13.55 2.18 -4.22
N ASP A 68 12.88 2.78 -5.19
CA ASP A 68 13.18 2.61 -6.61
C ASP A 68 14.64 2.97 -6.91
N SER A 69 15.13 4.11 -6.41
CA SER A 69 16.53 4.52 -6.60
C SER A 69 17.54 3.54 -6.00
N VAL A 70 17.20 2.90 -4.88
CA VAL A 70 18.03 1.86 -4.25
C VAL A 70 18.01 0.58 -5.08
N LEU A 71 16.84 0.18 -5.60
CA LEU A 71 16.68 -0.98 -6.47
C LEU A 71 17.44 -0.81 -7.78
N GLU A 72 17.35 0.36 -8.43
CA GLU A 72 18.12 0.69 -9.64
C GLU A 72 19.63 0.55 -9.40
N GLY A 73 20.12 0.99 -8.24
CA GLY A 73 21.52 0.83 -7.84
C GLY A 73 21.95 -0.62 -7.65
N MET A 74 21.02 -1.51 -7.26
CA MET A 74 21.27 -2.95 -7.12
C MET A 74 21.21 -3.68 -8.46
N GLU A 75 20.24 -3.36 -9.33
CA GLU A 75 20.06 -3.96 -10.65
C GLU A 75 21.24 -3.67 -11.60
N ALA A 76 21.81 -2.47 -11.53
CA ALA A 76 22.96 -2.08 -12.37
C ALA A 76 24.20 -2.97 -12.18
N SER A 77 24.29 -3.70 -11.07
CA SER A 77 25.42 -4.59 -10.79
C SER A 77 25.34 -5.94 -11.49
N GLY A 78 24.16 -6.37 -11.97
CA GLY A 78 23.94 -7.69 -12.56
C GLY A 78 24.29 -8.87 -11.62
N GLN A 79 24.36 -8.61 -10.32
CA GLN A 79 24.78 -9.58 -9.31
C GLN A 79 23.57 -10.34 -8.77
N ILE A 80 23.64 -11.67 -8.84
CA ILE A 80 22.58 -12.55 -8.32
C ILE A 80 22.95 -12.95 -6.90
N ILE A 81 22.09 -12.63 -5.91
CA ILE A 81 22.28 -13.10 -4.54
C ILE A 81 22.11 -14.63 -4.51
N CYS A 82 23.02 -15.32 -3.82
CA CYS A 82 22.99 -16.77 -3.72
C CYS A 82 21.71 -17.25 -3.02
N PRO A 83 20.89 -18.08 -3.68
CA PRO A 83 19.61 -18.52 -3.14
C PRO A 83 19.74 -19.55 -2.00
N VAL A 84 20.95 -20.08 -1.77
CA VAL A 84 21.21 -21.05 -0.68
C VAL A 84 21.62 -20.36 0.61
N CYS A 85 22.47 -19.32 0.54
CA CYS A 85 22.97 -18.64 1.74
C CYS A 85 22.33 -17.28 2.01
N HIS A 86 21.65 -16.69 1.03
CA HIS A 86 21.02 -15.37 1.10
C HIS A 86 21.97 -14.22 1.54
N ALA A 87 23.29 -14.42 1.41
CA ALA A 87 24.29 -13.50 1.96
C ALA A 87 25.38 -13.07 0.96
N ASN A 88 25.77 -13.94 0.03
CA ASN A 88 26.85 -13.68 -0.92
C ASN A 88 26.30 -13.67 -2.35
N ASN A 89 26.94 -12.92 -3.25
CA ASN A 89 26.62 -12.93 -4.67
C ASN A 89 27.23 -14.15 -5.38
N LEU A 90 26.48 -14.72 -6.32
CA LEU A 90 26.93 -15.80 -7.18
C LEU A 90 27.98 -15.30 -8.16
N THR A 91 29.03 -16.10 -8.35
CA THR A 91 29.94 -15.97 -9.47
C THR A 91 29.47 -16.89 -10.58
N VAL A 92 28.96 -16.32 -11.67
CA VAL A 92 28.43 -17.04 -12.83
C VAL A 92 29.37 -16.83 -14.02
N ASN A 93 29.78 -17.92 -14.66
CA ASN A 93 30.52 -17.89 -15.92
C ASN A 93 30.07 -19.03 -16.85
N SER A 94 30.68 -19.11 -18.03
CA SER A 94 30.36 -20.12 -19.06
C SER A 94 30.65 -21.57 -18.68
N HIS A 95 31.30 -21.82 -17.54
CA HIS A 95 31.76 -23.14 -17.11
C HIS A 95 31.19 -23.54 -15.75
N PHE A 96 30.95 -22.60 -14.85
CA PHE A 96 30.41 -22.89 -13.53
C PHE A 96 29.65 -21.71 -12.92
N THR A 97 28.80 -22.04 -11.96
CA THR A 97 28.19 -21.12 -11.01
C THR A 97 28.66 -21.48 -9.62
N SER A 98 29.17 -20.50 -8.86
CA SER A 98 29.69 -20.77 -7.50
C SER A 98 29.40 -19.67 -6.50
N CYS A 99 29.48 -20.02 -5.21
CA CYS A 99 29.32 -19.10 -4.09
C CYS A 99 30.32 -19.44 -2.96
N PRO A 100 30.83 -18.44 -2.21
CA PRO A 100 31.65 -18.68 -1.01
C PRO A 100 31.00 -19.54 0.07
N CYS A 101 29.67 -19.72 0.05
CA CYS A 101 28.98 -20.62 0.98
C CYS A 101 29.16 -22.12 0.65
N GLY A 102 29.85 -22.45 -0.45
CA GLY A 102 30.09 -23.83 -0.89
C GLY A 102 29.19 -24.30 -2.04
N LEU A 103 28.31 -23.45 -2.58
CA LEU A 103 27.58 -23.77 -3.81
C LEU A 103 28.56 -23.83 -4.97
N TYR A 104 28.52 -24.92 -5.73
CA TYR A 104 29.27 -25.08 -6.97
C TYR A 104 28.48 -25.98 -7.93
N VAL A 105 28.17 -25.45 -9.11
CA VAL A 105 27.46 -26.15 -10.19
C VAL A 105 28.30 -26.05 -11.45
N ASN A 106 28.60 -27.18 -12.09
CA ASN A 106 29.27 -27.19 -13.38
C ASN A 106 28.23 -26.97 -14.48
N THR A 107 28.42 -25.91 -15.27
CA THR A 107 27.51 -25.49 -16.33
C THR A 107 28.11 -25.65 -17.73
N ILE A 108 29.24 -26.37 -17.86
CA ILE A 108 29.88 -26.66 -19.14
C ILE A 108 28.87 -27.35 -20.08
N GLY A 109 28.65 -26.75 -21.25
CA GLY A 109 27.71 -27.26 -22.25
C GLY A 109 26.24 -26.92 -22.01
N ARG A 110 25.89 -26.23 -20.91
CA ARG A 110 24.51 -25.80 -20.60
C ARG A 110 24.22 -24.34 -20.99
N ASN A 111 25.22 -23.57 -21.43
CA ASN A 111 25.13 -22.15 -21.81
C ASN A 111 24.40 -21.28 -20.78
N VAL A 112 24.79 -21.43 -19.51
CA VAL A 112 24.18 -20.69 -18.40
C VAL A 112 24.84 -19.32 -18.30
N THR A 113 24.12 -18.27 -18.72
CA THR A 113 24.47 -16.87 -18.46
C THR A 113 23.81 -16.39 -17.17
N PRO A 114 24.28 -15.27 -16.56
CA PRO A 114 23.62 -14.68 -15.41
C PRO A 114 22.13 -14.41 -15.66
N GLU A 115 21.78 -13.88 -16.84
CA GLU A 115 20.40 -13.54 -17.20
C GLU A 115 19.53 -14.80 -17.31
N VAL A 116 20.05 -15.88 -17.92
CA VAL A 116 19.34 -17.16 -18.00
C VAL A 116 19.12 -17.74 -16.61
N LEU A 117 20.14 -17.69 -15.74
CA LEU A 117 20.01 -18.18 -14.37
C LEU A 117 19.00 -17.35 -13.56
N GLN A 118 19.02 -16.04 -13.71
CA GLN A 118 18.06 -15.15 -13.06
C GLN A 118 16.63 -15.48 -13.48
N ASN A 119 16.37 -15.57 -14.79
CA ASN A 119 15.05 -15.94 -15.32
C ASN A 119 14.59 -17.31 -14.81
N LEU A 120 15.48 -18.31 -14.73
CA LEU A 120 15.16 -19.62 -14.20
C LEU A 120 14.79 -19.58 -12.72
N LEU A 121 15.52 -18.82 -11.90
CA LEU A 121 15.21 -18.64 -10.48
C LEU A 121 13.87 -17.94 -10.29
N GLU A 122 13.64 -16.83 -11.00
CA GLU A 122 12.40 -16.06 -10.94
C GLU A 122 11.20 -16.90 -11.38
N GLN A 123 11.33 -17.63 -12.50
CA GLN A 123 10.28 -18.51 -12.99
C GLN A 123 9.92 -19.57 -11.95
N ARG A 124 10.90 -20.27 -11.38
CA ARG A 124 10.63 -21.36 -10.43
C ARG A 124 10.02 -20.88 -9.11
N VAL A 125 10.41 -19.70 -8.65
CA VAL A 125 9.82 -19.08 -7.45
C VAL A 125 8.40 -18.61 -7.76
N THR A 126 8.18 -17.98 -8.91
CA THR A 126 6.85 -17.49 -9.32
C THR A 126 5.85 -18.64 -9.49
N GLU A 127 6.26 -19.72 -10.16
CA GLU A 127 5.45 -20.95 -10.31
C GLU A 127 5.01 -21.51 -8.95
N HIS A 128 5.89 -21.46 -7.95
CA HIS A 128 5.56 -21.90 -6.59
C HIS A 128 4.62 -20.92 -5.87
N MET A 129 4.80 -19.61 -6.08
CA MET A 129 4.04 -18.56 -5.42
C MET A 129 2.57 -18.47 -5.86
N GLU A 130 2.21 -19.08 -7.00
CA GLU A 130 0.81 -19.17 -7.45
C GLU A 130 -0.07 -19.94 -6.44
N ASP A 131 0.49 -21.02 -5.86
CA ASP A 131 -0.25 -21.91 -4.95
C ASP A 131 0.22 -21.81 -3.49
N CYS A 132 1.37 -21.19 -3.22
CA CYS A 132 1.97 -21.18 -1.88
C CYS A 132 2.73 -19.89 -1.54
N LEU A 133 2.34 -19.24 -0.44
CA LEU A 133 2.99 -18.02 0.06
C LEU A 133 4.23 -18.27 0.94
N HIS A 134 4.66 -19.53 1.11
CA HIS A 134 5.85 -19.83 1.90
C HIS A 134 7.11 -19.71 1.06
N ASN A 135 8.18 -19.17 1.63
CA ASN A 135 9.46 -19.08 0.94
C ASN A 135 10.00 -20.48 0.62
N PRO A 136 10.28 -20.79 -0.66
CA PRO A 136 10.90 -22.04 -1.02
C PRO A 136 12.36 -22.06 -0.57
N THR A 137 12.87 -23.26 -0.34
CA THR A 137 14.26 -23.50 0.07
C THR A 137 15.07 -24.07 -1.08
N PHE A 138 16.27 -23.51 -1.29
CA PHE A 138 17.20 -23.99 -2.29
C PHE A 138 18.24 -24.91 -1.69
N SER A 139 18.57 -25.97 -2.41
CA SER A 139 19.54 -26.98 -1.95
C SER A 139 20.31 -27.58 -3.12
N MET A 140 21.45 -28.18 -2.80
CA MET A 140 22.27 -28.92 -3.76
C MET A 140 21.90 -30.40 -3.71
N ALA A 141 21.67 -31.00 -4.88
CA ALA A 141 21.46 -32.43 -5.03
C ALA A 141 22.41 -33.00 -6.09
N PHE A 142 22.73 -34.29 -6.01
CA PHE A 142 23.58 -34.95 -7.00
C PHE A 142 22.74 -35.84 -7.89
N ASN A 143 22.97 -35.74 -9.18
CA ASN A 143 22.41 -36.65 -10.17
C ASN A 143 23.04 -38.05 -10.06
N THR A 144 22.47 -39.00 -10.80
CA THR A 144 23.02 -40.37 -10.91
C THR A 144 24.41 -40.42 -11.55
N ASP A 145 24.79 -39.38 -12.29
CA ASP A 145 26.13 -39.20 -12.87
C ASP A 145 27.10 -38.46 -11.94
N GLY A 146 26.66 -38.09 -10.72
CA GLY A 146 27.45 -37.38 -9.72
C GLY A 146 27.58 -35.87 -9.98
N SER A 147 26.89 -35.32 -10.99
CA SER A 147 26.89 -33.86 -11.21
C SER A 147 25.99 -33.14 -10.19
N PRO A 148 26.48 -32.05 -9.56
CA PRO A 148 25.68 -31.27 -8.62
C PRO A 148 24.66 -30.41 -9.39
N ASN A 149 23.39 -30.51 -9.01
CA ASN A 149 22.29 -29.68 -9.46
C ASN A 149 21.83 -28.75 -8.34
N LEU A 150 21.31 -27.59 -8.74
CA LEU A 150 20.61 -26.68 -7.85
C LEU A 150 19.11 -27.02 -7.90
N MET A 151 18.51 -27.26 -6.73
CA MET A 151 17.10 -27.60 -6.60
C MET A 151 16.36 -26.58 -5.75
N ILE A 152 15.07 -26.42 -6.04
CA ILE A 152 14.11 -25.65 -5.25
C ILE A 152 13.08 -26.63 -4.65
N SER A 153 12.77 -26.46 -3.37
CA SER A 153 11.81 -27.30 -2.65
C SER A 153 11.04 -26.50 -1.61
N CYS A 154 9.76 -26.78 -1.41
CA CYS A 154 9.00 -26.22 -0.32
C CYS A 154 8.79 -27.26 0.80
N LYS A 155 8.76 -26.78 2.05
CA LYS A 155 8.46 -27.63 3.22
C LYS A 155 6.97 -27.75 3.51
N VAL A 156 6.14 -26.94 2.84
CA VAL A 156 4.71 -26.78 3.15
C VAL A 156 3.84 -27.28 2.00
N CYS A 157 4.22 -27.03 0.76
CA CYS A 157 3.64 -27.72 -0.39
C CYS A 157 4.64 -28.74 -0.96
N ASP A 158 4.15 -29.75 -1.67
CA ASP A 158 4.98 -30.78 -2.30
C ASP A 158 5.70 -30.29 -3.57
N TYR A 159 5.96 -28.98 -3.66
CA TYR A 159 6.67 -28.39 -4.79
C TYR A 159 8.16 -28.71 -4.71
N LEU A 160 8.66 -29.31 -5.79
CA LEU A 160 10.06 -29.68 -5.97
C LEU A 160 10.42 -29.53 -7.45
N SER A 161 11.49 -28.82 -7.75
CA SER A 161 11.95 -28.63 -9.13
C SER A 161 13.47 -28.49 -9.21
N VAL A 162 14.01 -28.79 -10.38
CA VAL A 162 15.43 -28.58 -10.70
C VAL A 162 15.57 -27.21 -11.36
N VAL A 163 16.52 -26.42 -10.88
CA VAL A 163 16.85 -25.08 -11.40
C VAL A 163 18.00 -25.17 -12.40
N LEU A 164 19.12 -25.79 -11.98
CA LEU A 164 20.32 -25.99 -12.78
C LEU A 164 20.80 -27.43 -12.70
#